data_AF-A0A2M7KKE0-F1
#
_entry.id   AF-A0A2M7KKE0-F1
#
_cell.length_a   1.000
_cell.length_b   1.000
_cell.length_c   1.000
_cell.angle_alpha   90.00
_cell.angle_beta   90.00
_cell.angle_gamma   90.00
#
_symmetry.space_group_name_H-M   'P 1'
#
loop_
_entity.id
_entity.type
_entity.pdbx_description
1 polymer ?
#
loop_
_entity_poly.entity_id
_entity_poly.type
_entity_poly.pdbx_seq_one_letter_code
_entity_poly.pdbx_strand_id
1 'polypeptide(L)'
;GTAWDGSPNGRFTVWEFTISDGAPEWWRPELDLGAYFTAKIEPATDHNGQSMAGYINFSLGASSEPGYCLNRTRVSQPDPQWNDTGPDDADLKFPPDQDPNIQVSADCSWAATAEPALEASVTVRCLDYGAYGSIIAEAQTLQGIMASARLLLDDDPRTYYTYQVNGETYFRYYAPIPWDEDGNCIWDGWQWNAGNALDDEEPGGALPGGGFSRYEEYRGLTVNLGWTWLDPDADQDVFILDWEALKSPPGGPPLPGIGAGDLPSLGVAVHVIHYPEAKNIEYEPGTAYINYNCDTAHCNSQPGVYVIDQVIQHAGQCGQTDVKLDRPNPTSFIDIAKINALYQQAAPEATQMLVGHELGHACNLAHHGGATTRACVMWDVPAVGDPLHHTYCNAGNPGCRALYMLHE
;
A
#
# COMPACT_ATOMS: atom_id res chain seq x y z
N GLY A 1 -31.84 -12.42 39.66
CA GLY A 1 -32.52 -11.88 40.84
C GLY A 1 -32.50 -12.91 41.95
N THR A 2 -31.48 -12.85 42.80
CA THR A 2 -31.35 -13.57 44.08
C THR A 2 -31.16 -12.50 45.15
N ALA A 3 -31.85 -12.65 46.28
CA ALA A 3 -32.02 -11.62 47.30
C ALA A 3 -30.68 -11.20 47.92
N TRP A 4 -30.46 -9.88 47.95
CA TRP A 4 -29.36 -9.19 48.62
C TRP A 4 -29.64 -9.19 50.14
N ASP A 5 -28.79 -9.80 50.96
CA ASP A 5 -28.88 -9.68 52.41
C ASP A 5 -28.13 -8.40 52.85
N GLY A 6 -28.87 -7.47 53.44
CA GLY A 6 -28.40 -6.10 53.74
C GLY A 6 -27.35 -6.01 54.85
N SER A 7 -26.18 -6.61 54.67
CA SER A 7 -24.97 -6.30 55.44
C SER A 7 -24.36 -4.98 54.91
N PRO A 8 -24.25 -3.91 55.71
CA PRO A 8 -23.73 -2.62 55.24
C PRO A 8 -22.20 -2.60 55.02
N ASN A 9 -21.50 -3.73 55.24
CA ASN A 9 -20.04 -3.80 55.30
C ASN A 9 -19.45 -4.87 54.35
N GLY A 10 -20.07 -5.10 53.19
CA GLY A 10 -19.45 -5.89 52.14
C GLY A 10 -18.23 -5.17 51.57
N ARG A 11 -17.03 -5.74 51.72
CA ARG A 11 -15.87 -5.32 50.92
C ARG A 11 -15.92 -6.12 49.62
N PHE A 12 -15.93 -5.43 48.49
CA PHE A 12 -15.85 -6.05 47.17
C PHE A 12 -14.57 -5.57 46.47
N THR A 13 -14.02 -6.43 45.61
CA THR A 13 -12.94 -6.09 44.69
C THR A 13 -13.52 -6.01 43.30
N VAL A 14 -13.29 -4.89 42.63
CA VAL A 14 -13.55 -4.77 41.19
C VAL A 14 -12.26 -5.13 40.48
N TRP A 15 -12.32 -6.18 39.66
CA TRP A 15 -11.21 -6.57 38.81
C TRP A 15 -11.33 -5.83 37.49
N GLU A 16 -10.34 -5.00 37.21
CA GLU A 16 -10.20 -4.21 36.01
C GLU A 16 -9.08 -4.83 35.17
N PHE A 17 -9.31 -4.98 33.87
CA PHE A 17 -8.32 -5.49 32.94
C PHE A 17 -8.38 -4.68 31.66
N THR A 18 -7.25 -4.07 31.32
CA THR A 18 -7.14 -3.11 30.23
C THR A 18 -5.98 -3.46 29.30
N ILE A 19 -6.06 -2.97 28.06
CA ILE A 19 -4.98 -3.02 27.06
C ILE A 19 -4.79 -1.60 26.51
N SER A 20 -3.54 -1.18 26.35
CA SER A 20 -3.19 0.13 25.76
C SER A 20 -3.44 0.17 24.26
N ASP A 21 -3.60 1.38 23.72
CA ASP A 21 -3.56 1.69 22.30
C ASP A 21 -2.11 1.66 21.77
N GLY A 22 -1.53 0.47 21.69
CA GLY A 22 -0.14 0.27 21.24
C GLY A 22 0.17 0.69 19.80
N ALA A 23 -0.87 1.05 19.04
CA ALA A 23 -0.84 1.73 17.75
C ALA A 23 -1.51 3.11 17.92
N PRO A 24 -0.81 4.12 18.45
CA PRO A 24 -1.38 5.44 18.69
C PRO A 24 -1.81 6.12 17.39
N GLU A 25 -2.59 7.19 17.48
CA GLU A 25 -3.17 7.90 16.32
C GLU A 25 -2.14 8.32 15.26
N TRP A 26 -0.86 8.51 15.62
CA TRP A 26 0.22 8.88 14.68
C TRP A 26 0.98 7.67 14.09
N TRP A 27 0.80 6.48 14.65
CA TRP A 27 1.48 5.27 14.23
C TRP A 27 0.70 4.59 13.12
N ARG A 28 1.44 4.04 12.16
CA ARG A 28 0.90 3.24 11.08
C ARG A 28 1.77 2.00 10.87
N PRO A 29 1.27 0.99 10.14
CA PRO A 29 2.04 -0.15 9.74
C PRO A 29 3.11 0.28 8.73
N GLU A 30 4.33 -0.19 8.96
CA GLU A 30 5.44 -0.11 8.01
C GLU A 30 6.21 -1.42 8.11
N LEU A 31 6.85 -1.84 7.01
CA LEU A 31 7.66 -3.04 7.00
C LEU A 31 8.68 -3.05 8.16
N ASP A 32 8.63 -4.09 8.97
CA ASP A 32 9.44 -4.34 10.17
C ASP A 32 9.26 -3.36 11.34
N LEU A 33 8.34 -2.40 11.23
CA LEU A 33 8.02 -1.50 12.33
C LEU A 33 7.21 -2.23 13.40
N GLY A 34 7.48 -1.89 14.67
CA GLY A 34 6.81 -2.46 15.82
C GLY A 34 5.75 -1.54 16.41
N ALA A 35 4.64 -2.13 16.86
CA ALA A 35 3.65 -1.53 17.76
C ALA A 35 3.76 -2.18 19.15
N TYR A 36 3.54 -1.42 20.23
CA TYR A 36 3.81 -1.87 21.60
C TYR A 36 2.56 -1.83 22.48
N PHE A 37 2.08 -2.99 22.90
CA PHE A 37 0.84 -3.12 23.68
C PHE A 37 1.14 -3.56 25.10
N THR A 38 0.49 -2.92 26.06
CA THR A 38 0.56 -3.30 27.48
C THR A 38 -0.82 -3.65 27.99
N ALA A 39 -0.95 -4.84 28.57
CA ALA A 39 -2.16 -5.25 29.27
C ALA A 39 -1.94 -5.24 30.78
N LYS A 40 -2.92 -4.74 31.53
CA LYS A 40 -2.79 -4.47 32.96
C LYS A 40 -4.02 -4.91 33.74
N ILE A 41 -3.78 -5.63 34.83
CA ILE A 41 -4.77 -6.08 35.81
C ILE A 41 -4.71 -5.20 37.05
N GLU A 42 -5.86 -4.66 37.46
CA GLU A 42 -6.00 -3.86 38.67
C GLU A 42 -7.22 -4.30 39.51
N PRO A 43 -7.19 -4.11 40.84
CA PRO A 43 -6.02 -3.76 41.65
C PRO A 43 -5.03 -4.92 41.78
N ALA A 44 -3.85 -4.68 42.34
CA ALA A 44 -2.83 -5.72 42.57
C ALA A 44 -3.29 -6.85 43.51
N THR A 45 -4.13 -6.53 44.49
CA THR A 45 -4.66 -7.48 45.47
C THR A 45 -6.16 -7.32 45.69
N ASP A 46 -6.85 -8.42 45.98
CA ASP A 46 -8.25 -8.39 46.39
C ASP A 46 -8.46 -7.82 47.81
N HIS A 47 -9.72 -7.74 48.23
CA HIS A 47 -10.11 -7.24 49.55
C HIS A 47 -9.68 -8.14 50.71
N ASN A 48 -9.19 -9.35 50.41
CA ASN A 48 -8.60 -10.31 51.35
C ASN A 48 -7.06 -10.31 51.31
N GLY A 49 -6.44 -9.46 50.49
CA GLY A 49 -4.99 -9.39 50.30
C GLY A 49 -4.41 -10.50 49.40
N GLN A 50 -5.24 -11.24 48.67
CA GLN A 50 -4.80 -12.22 47.69
C GLN A 50 -4.38 -11.52 46.39
N SER A 51 -3.32 -12.00 45.74
CA SER A 51 -2.87 -11.45 44.45
C SER A 51 -3.96 -11.59 43.39
N MET A 52 -4.13 -10.55 42.57
CA MET A 52 -4.98 -10.59 41.37
C MET A 52 -4.22 -10.99 40.10
N ALA A 53 -2.90 -11.25 40.21
CA ALA A 53 -2.07 -11.64 39.08
C ALA A 53 -2.61 -12.88 38.37
N GLY A 54 -2.59 -12.88 37.05
CA GLY A 54 -3.07 -13.97 36.21
C GLY A 54 -2.14 -14.20 35.02
N TYR A 55 -2.32 -15.32 34.34
CA TYR A 55 -1.67 -15.53 33.04
C TYR A 55 -2.35 -14.61 32.01
N ILE A 56 -1.57 -13.73 31.39
CA ILE A 56 -2.04 -12.80 30.37
C ILE A 56 -1.68 -13.39 29.02
N ASN A 57 -2.69 -13.57 28.17
CA ASN A 57 -2.57 -14.11 26.81
C ASN A 57 -2.90 -13.01 25.82
N PHE A 58 -2.17 -12.95 24.71
CA PHE A 58 -2.35 -12.02 23.61
C PHE A 58 -2.58 -12.82 22.34
N SER A 59 -3.58 -12.39 21.55
CA SER A 59 -3.92 -13.00 20.27
C SER A 59 -4.03 -11.93 19.20
N LEU A 60 -3.50 -12.20 18.01
CA LEU A 60 -3.62 -11.33 16.84
C LEU A 60 -4.73 -11.84 15.91
N GLY A 61 -5.59 -10.92 15.48
CA GLY A 61 -6.30 -11.05 14.21
C GLY A 61 -5.57 -10.17 13.21
N ALA A 62 -4.95 -10.75 12.20
CA ALA A 62 -4.10 -10.05 11.23
C ALA A 62 -4.66 -10.22 9.81
N SER A 63 -4.42 -9.23 8.96
CA SER A 63 -4.47 -9.38 7.51
C SER A 63 -3.41 -10.38 7.04
N SER A 64 -3.60 -10.84 5.80
CA SER A 64 -2.68 -11.75 5.12
C SER A 64 -2.58 -11.36 3.65
N GLU A 65 -2.33 -10.08 3.39
CA GLU A 65 -2.11 -9.63 2.02
C GLU A 65 -0.83 -10.27 1.48
N PRO A 66 -0.80 -10.78 0.24
CA PRO A 66 0.43 -11.30 -0.32
C PRO A 66 1.47 -10.17 -0.42
N GLY A 67 2.68 -10.39 0.08
CA GLY A 67 3.78 -9.44 -0.08
C GLY A 67 3.72 -8.27 0.90
N TYR A 68 4.82 -7.54 1.05
CA TYR A 68 4.86 -6.44 2.02
C TYR A 68 4.35 -5.11 1.45
N CYS A 69 4.08 -5.09 0.15
CA CYS A 69 3.40 -4.02 -0.59
C CYS A 69 2.91 -4.60 -1.93
N LEU A 70 2.19 -3.82 -2.74
CA LEU A 70 1.50 -4.30 -3.94
C LEU A 70 2.36 -5.08 -4.94
N ASN A 71 3.65 -4.79 -5.00
CA ASN A 71 4.55 -5.31 -6.01
C ASN A 71 5.84 -5.92 -5.47
N ARG A 72 5.91 -6.25 -4.16
CA ARG A 72 7.08 -6.91 -3.58
C ARG A 72 6.72 -7.92 -2.51
N THR A 73 7.49 -9.01 -2.48
CA THR A 73 7.42 -10.04 -1.45
C THR A 73 8.73 -10.14 -0.69
N ARG A 74 8.66 -10.68 0.53
CA ARG A 74 9.85 -11.02 1.32
C ARG A 74 9.94 -12.52 1.51
N VAL A 75 11.01 -13.10 0.99
CA VAL A 75 11.42 -14.47 1.34
C VAL A 75 12.58 -14.38 2.32
N SER A 76 12.30 -14.64 3.60
CA SER A 76 13.31 -14.73 4.64
C SER A 76 13.83 -16.17 4.74
N GLN A 77 15.14 -16.32 4.57
CA GLN A 77 15.86 -17.56 4.85
C GLN A 77 17.02 -17.21 5.78
N PRO A 78 17.20 -17.94 6.91
CA PRO A 78 16.59 -19.23 7.25
C PRO A 78 15.26 -19.15 8.01
N ASP A 79 14.65 -17.98 8.17
CA ASP A 79 13.50 -17.77 9.07
C ASP A 79 12.18 -17.60 8.30
N PRO A 80 11.58 -18.68 7.75
CA PRO A 80 10.42 -18.61 6.87
C PRO A 80 9.16 -18.07 7.57
N GLN A 81 9.13 -18.05 8.90
CA GLN A 81 8.05 -17.42 9.66
C GLN A 81 7.95 -15.91 9.42
N TRP A 82 9.01 -15.28 8.90
CA TRP A 82 9.02 -13.86 8.50
C TRP A 82 8.84 -13.67 7.00
N ASN A 83 8.45 -14.74 6.30
CA ASN A 83 7.99 -14.58 4.93
C ASN A 83 6.72 -13.75 4.91
N ASP A 84 6.58 -13.12 3.76
CA ASP A 84 5.40 -12.41 3.33
C ASP A 84 5.31 -12.61 1.82
N THR A 85 4.79 -13.78 1.45
CA THR A 85 4.88 -14.33 0.09
C THR A 85 3.54 -14.78 -0.47
N GLY A 86 2.54 -14.95 0.38
CA GLY A 86 1.23 -15.44 -0.05
C GLY A 86 0.16 -15.31 1.02
N PRO A 87 -1.08 -15.65 0.69
CA PRO A 87 -2.29 -15.38 1.49
C PRO A 87 -2.35 -16.07 2.86
N ASP A 88 -1.45 -17.02 3.12
CA ASP A 88 -1.37 -17.73 4.40
C ASP A 88 -0.36 -17.09 5.36
N ASP A 89 0.45 -16.13 4.88
CA ASP A 89 1.42 -15.40 5.68
C ASP A 89 0.73 -14.21 6.36
N ALA A 90 0.63 -14.23 7.70
CA ALA A 90 0.05 -13.11 8.43
C ALA A 90 0.97 -11.87 8.44
N ASP A 91 0.36 -10.69 8.28
CA ASP A 91 1.08 -9.41 8.17
C ASP A 91 1.50 -8.85 9.53
N LEU A 92 0.90 -9.35 10.62
CA LEU A 92 1.21 -8.95 11.99
C LEU A 92 1.67 -10.18 12.78
N LYS A 93 2.85 -10.09 13.41
CA LYS A 93 3.44 -11.21 14.17
C LYS A 93 4.09 -10.77 15.47
N PHE A 94 4.00 -11.60 16.50
CA PHE A 94 4.80 -11.46 17.73
C PHE A 94 6.24 -11.94 17.49
N PRO A 95 7.27 -11.09 17.71
CA PRO A 95 8.65 -11.56 17.68
C PRO A 95 8.93 -12.57 18.82
N PRO A 96 9.60 -13.70 18.54
CA PRO A 96 9.88 -14.72 19.55
C PRO A 96 10.99 -14.30 20.54
N ASP A 97 11.76 -13.27 20.21
CA ASP A 97 12.92 -12.77 20.95
C ASP A 97 12.62 -11.51 21.79
N GLN A 98 11.35 -11.30 22.18
CA GLN A 98 10.93 -10.18 23.03
C GLN A 98 11.24 -10.39 24.52
N ASP A 99 10.31 -10.11 25.44
CA ASP A 99 10.51 -10.32 26.88
C ASP A 99 10.70 -11.84 27.19
N PRO A 100 11.73 -12.24 27.97
CA PRO A 100 11.96 -13.65 28.34
C PRO A 100 10.81 -14.33 29.11
N ASN A 101 9.92 -13.56 29.72
CA ASN A 101 8.72 -14.03 30.39
C ASN A 101 7.53 -14.17 29.43
N ILE A 102 7.67 -13.84 28.15
CA ILE A 102 6.64 -14.01 27.13
C ILE A 102 6.99 -15.22 26.26
N GLN A 103 6.06 -16.17 26.21
CA GLN A 103 6.11 -17.33 25.33
C GLN A 103 5.30 -17.03 24.08
N VAL A 104 5.91 -17.18 22.91
CA VAL A 104 5.27 -16.95 21.61
C VAL A 104 5.00 -18.28 20.92
N SER A 105 3.83 -18.40 20.27
CA SER A 105 3.47 -19.57 19.48
C SER A 105 4.35 -19.73 18.24
N ALA A 106 4.40 -20.94 17.67
CA ALA A 106 5.25 -21.22 16.52
C ALA A 106 4.87 -20.42 15.25
N ASP A 107 3.58 -20.10 15.09
CA ASP A 107 3.03 -19.26 14.02
C ASP A 107 3.08 -17.75 14.34
N CYS A 108 3.60 -17.38 15.51
CA CYS A 108 3.74 -16.00 15.97
C CYS A 108 2.42 -15.20 16.06
N SER A 109 1.26 -15.87 16.08
CA SER A 109 -0.07 -15.25 16.18
C SER A 109 -0.56 -15.08 17.62
N TRP A 110 0.12 -15.75 18.57
CA TRP A 110 -0.24 -15.79 19.98
C TRP A 110 0.99 -15.63 20.88
N ALA A 111 0.81 -14.96 22.00
CA ALA A 111 1.83 -14.78 23.02
C ALA A 111 1.22 -14.86 24.43
N ALA A 112 1.94 -15.35 25.43
CA ALA A 112 1.47 -15.31 26.82
C ALA A 112 2.60 -15.20 27.84
N THR A 113 2.26 -14.68 29.01
CA THR A 113 3.16 -14.68 30.16
C THR A 113 3.45 -16.12 30.63
N ALA A 114 4.71 -16.43 30.92
CA ALA A 114 5.12 -17.73 31.46
C ALA A 114 4.72 -17.93 32.93
N GLU A 115 4.49 -16.85 33.66
CA GLU A 115 4.09 -16.83 35.07
C GLU A 115 2.96 -15.80 35.29
N PRO A 116 2.12 -15.95 36.34
CA PRO A 116 1.08 -14.98 36.64
C PRO A 116 1.64 -13.57 36.86
N ALA A 117 1.08 -12.58 36.16
CA ALA A 117 1.51 -11.20 36.20
C ALA A 117 0.32 -10.24 36.41
N LEU A 118 0.62 -9.05 36.93
CA LEU A 118 -0.34 -7.94 36.98
C LEU A 118 -0.28 -7.08 35.72
N GLU A 119 0.82 -7.18 34.98
CA GLU A 119 1.10 -6.36 33.80
C GLU A 119 1.99 -7.17 32.88
N ALA A 120 1.74 -7.08 31.59
CA ALA A 120 2.56 -7.69 30.56
C ALA A 120 2.52 -6.83 29.31
N SER A 121 3.65 -6.78 28.60
CA SER A 121 3.74 -6.04 27.36
C SER A 121 4.29 -6.91 26.25
N VAL A 122 3.81 -6.65 25.04
CA VAL A 122 4.21 -7.35 23.82
C VAL A 122 4.49 -6.35 22.71
N THR A 123 5.45 -6.70 21.86
CA THR A 123 5.68 -6.01 20.59
C THR A 123 5.02 -6.80 19.47
N VAL A 124 4.28 -6.13 18.60
CA VAL A 124 3.74 -6.69 17.34
C VAL A 124 4.56 -6.09 16.21
N ARG A 125 5.16 -6.94 15.36
CA ARG A 125 5.90 -6.50 14.17
C ARG A 125 4.98 -6.55 12.95
N CYS A 126 5.02 -5.49 12.15
CA CYS A 126 4.37 -5.40 10.85
C CYS A 126 5.28 -5.97 9.77
N LEU A 127 4.71 -6.78 8.88
CA LEU A 127 5.39 -7.36 7.74
C LEU A 127 4.93 -6.72 6.43
N ASP A 128 3.84 -5.96 6.44
CA ASP A 128 3.27 -5.25 5.30
C ASP A 128 3.06 -3.75 5.65
N TYR A 129 3.26 -2.85 4.68
CA TYR A 129 2.97 -1.42 4.79
C TYR A 129 1.48 -1.08 4.91
N GLY A 130 0.60 -1.99 4.48
CA GLY A 130 -0.85 -1.93 4.62
C GLY A 130 -1.42 -2.84 5.72
N ALA A 131 -0.57 -3.50 6.52
CA ALA A 131 -1.01 -4.51 7.49
C ALA A 131 -2.13 -3.99 8.41
N TYR A 132 -3.24 -4.71 8.51
CA TYR A 132 -4.34 -4.34 9.38
C TYR A 132 -4.83 -5.50 10.24
N GLY A 133 -5.63 -5.21 11.26
CA GLY A 133 -6.03 -6.20 12.25
C GLY A 133 -6.29 -5.65 13.64
N SER A 134 -6.12 -6.51 14.64
CA SER A 134 -6.31 -6.18 16.04
C SER A 134 -5.54 -7.12 16.97
N ILE A 135 -5.29 -6.65 18.18
CA ILE A 135 -4.77 -7.44 19.28
C ILE A 135 -5.78 -7.51 20.42
N ILE A 136 -5.99 -8.71 20.95
CA ILE A 136 -6.82 -8.98 22.12
C ILE A 136 -5.92 -9.48 23.25
N ALA A 137 -6.11 -8.96 24.46
CA ALA A 137 -5.51 -9.53 25.66
C ALA A 137 -6.58 -10.23 26.51
N GLU A 138 -6.29 -11.42 27.02
CA GLU A 138 -7.19 -12.24 27.83
C GLU A 138 -6.49 -12.78 29.08
N ALA A 139 -7.16 -12.70 30.22
CA ALA A 139 -6.66 -13.23 31.49
C ALA A 139 -7.75 -14.00 32.25
N GLN A 140 -7.33 -15.02 32.99
CA GLN A 140 -8.24 -15.79 33.82
C GLN A 140 -8.48 -15.07 35.15
N THR A 141 -9.74 -14.78 35.46
CA THR A 141 -10.16 -14.24 36.75
C THR A 141 -9.98 -15.28 37.88
N LEU A 142 -10.02 -14.83 39.14
CA LEU A 142 -9.98 -15.72 40.33
C LEU A 142 -11.09 -16.80 40.35
N GLN A 143 -12.15 -16.61 39.57
CA GLN A 143 -13.29 -17.54 39.45
C GLN A 143 -13.09 -18.55 38.32
N GLY A 144 -11.94 -18.52 37.63
CA GLY A 144 -11.63 -19.38 36.50
C GLY A 144 -12.24 -18.93 35.17
N ILE A 145 -12.91 -17.77 35.14
CA ILE A 145 -13.54 -17.22 33.93
C ILE A 145 -12.50 -16.43 33.14
N MET A 146 -12.39 -16.69 31.83
CA MET A 146 -11.58 -15.87 30.93
C MET A 146 -12.27 -14.53 30.68
N ALA A 147 -11.51 -13.45 30.81
CA ALA A 147 -11.98 -12.10 30.53
C ALA A 147 -11.01 -11.39 29.58
N SER A 148 -11.57 -10.70 28.60
CA SER A 148 -10.82 -9.88 27.65
C SER A 148 -10.61 -8.47 28.22
N ALA A 149 -9.45 -7.90 27.92
CA ALA A 149 -9.08 -6.55 28.31
C ALA A 149 -9.94 -5.51 27.58
N ARG A 150 -10.29 -4.42 28.26
CA ARG A 150 -10.89 -3.25 27.63
C ARG A 150 -9.82 -2.31 27.08
N LEU A 151 -10.05 -1.76 25.89
CA LEU A 151 -9.15 -0.78 25.30
C LEU A 151 -9.18 0.53 26.11
N LEU A 152 -8.01 0.93 26.58
CA LEU A 152 -7.75 2.22 27.22
C LEU A 152 -7.17 3.18 26.18
N LEU A 153 -7.73 4.38 26.10
CA LEU A 153 -7.23 5.49 25.30
C LEU A 153 -6.29 6.33 26.18
N ASP A 154 -5.05 6.53 25.74
CA ASP A 154 -4.03 7.31 26.45
C ASP A 154 -3.60 6.68 27.80
N ASP A 155 -2.58 7.27 28.43
CA ASP A 155 -2.12 6.93 29.78
C ASP A 155 -3.11 7.38 30.88
N ASP A 156 -4.30 7.90 30.52
CA ASP A 156 -5.35 8.24 31.49
C ASP A 156 -6.15 6.96 31.86
N PRO A 157 -6.06 6.47 33.11
CA PRO A 157 -6.59 5.17 33.53
C PRO A 157 -8.13 5.03 33.47
N ARG A 158 -8.87 5.96 32.87
CA ARG A 158 -10.34 5.93 32.80
C ARG A 158 -10.96 6.42 31.49
N THR A 159 -10.17 6.67 30.45
CA THR A 159 -10.71 6.98 29.13
C THR A 159 -10.75 5.70 28.31
N TYR A 160 -11.95 5.16 28.07
CA TYR A 160 -12.12 3.93 27.31
C TYR A 160 -12.61 4.24 25.92
N TYR A 161 -12.15 3.46 24.93
CA TYR A 161 -12.77 3.51 23.63
C TYR A 161 -14.14 2.82 23.69
N THR A 162 -15.18 3.55 23.29
CA THR A 162 -16.55 3.04 23.27
C THR A 162 -17.20 3.30 21.93
N TYR A 163 -18.11 2.40 21.54
CA TYR A 163 -18.93 2.55 20.35
C TYR A 163 -20.41 2.41 20.70
N GLN A 164 -21.28 2.97 19.87
CA GLN A 164 -22.73 2.93 20.08
C GLN A 164 -23.39 1.86 19.22
N VAL A 165 -24.25 1.03 19.81
CA VAL A 165 -25.13 0.12 19.08
C VAL A 165 -26.55 0.32 19.57
N ASN A 166 -27.47 0.71 18.68
CA ASN A 166 -28.87 0.99 19.02
C ASN A 166 -29.06 1.99 20.19
N GLY A 167 -28.13 2.95 20.35
CA GLY A 167 -28.15 3.95 21.43
C GLY A 167 -27.58 3.47 22.76
N GLU A 168 -27.01 2.27 22.82
CA GLU A 168 -26.29 1.75 23.98
C GLU A 168 -24.77 1.83 23.74
N THR A 169 -24.04 2.17 24.80
CA THR A 169 -22.57 2.33 24.79
C THR A 169 -21.89 1.02 25.15
N TYR A 170 -21.00 0.55 24.27
CA TYR A 170 -20.22 -0.66 24.45
C TYR A 170 -18.73 -0.33 24.50
N PHE A 171 -17.97 -1.04 25.33
CA PHE A 171 -16.51 -0.94 25.36
C PHE A 171 -15.90 -1.74 24.21
N ARG A 172 -14.79 -1.25 23.63
CA ARG A 172 -13.96 -2.04 22.72
C ARG A 172 -13.06 -2.97 23.54
N TYR A 173 -13.00 -4.25 23.16
CA TYR A 173 -12.25 -5.31 23.87
C TYR A 173 -11.03 -5.80 23.07
N TYR A 174 -10.52 -4.94 22.19
CA TYR A 174 -9.36 -5.16 21.35
C TYR A 174 -8.70 -3.81 21.06
N ALA A 175 -7.40 -3.79 20.81
CA ALA A 175 -6.72 -2.63 20.25
C ALA A 175 -6.59 -2.82 18.71
N PRO A 176 -7.07 -1.88 17.89
CA PRO A 176 -6.94 -1.97 16.43
C PRO A 176 -5.47 -1.74 16.02
N ILE A 177 -5.07 -2.35 14.90
CA ILE A 177 -3.77 -2.14 14.26
C ILE A 177 -4.05 -1.99 12.76
N PRO A 178 -3.82 -0.83 12.12
CA PRO A 178 -3.56 0.47 12.73
C PRO A 178 -4.75 1.01 13.52
N TRP A 179 -4.61 2.24 14.04
CA TRP A 179 -5.77 2.98 14.50
C TRP A 179 -6.76 3.20 13.34
N ASP A 180 -7.92 2.56 13.46
CA ASP A 180 -8.98 2.48 12.45
C ASP A 180 -10.34 2.50 13.17
N GLU A 181 -11.00 3.66 13.14
CA GLU A 181 -12.30 3.91 13.76
C GLU A 181 -13.46 3.52 12.85
N ASP A 182 -13.32 3.73 11.54
CA ASP A 182 -14.38 3.51 10.56
C ASP A 182 -14.42 2.08 10.01
N GLY A 183 -13.40 1.29 10.31
CA GLY A 183 -13.28 -0.13 9.98
C GLY A 183 -12.95 -0.38 8.51
N ASN A 184 -12.32 0.58 7.83
CA ASN A 184 -11.96 0.46 6.43
C ASN A 184 -10.56 -0.11 6.19
N CYS A 185 -9.85 -0.57 7.24
CA CYS A 185 -8.51 -1.15 7.18
C CYS A 185 -7.38 -0.15 6.84
N ILE A 186 -7.71 1.14 6.74
CA ILE A 186 -6.76 2.23 6.48
C ILE A 186 -6.54 2.98 7.78
N TRP A 187 -5.31 3.44 8.00
CA TRP A 187 -5.01 4.25 9.17
C TRP A 187 -5.70 5.62 9.09
N ASP A 188 -6.46 5.98 10.11
CA ASP A 188 -7.24 7.23 10.16
C ASP A 188 -6.42 8.52 10.06
N GLY A 189 -5.15 8.48 10.45
CA GLY A 189 -4.26 9.62 10.33
C GLY A 189 -3.71 9.84 8.91
N TRP A 190 -4.01 8.94 7.96
CA TRP A 190 -3.63 9.12 6.56
C TRP A 190 -4.46 10.24 5.94
N GLN A 191 -3.78 11.23 5.35
CA GLN A 191 -4.43 12.48 4.89
C GLN A 191 -5.50 12.28 3.82
N TRP A 192 -5.49 11.12 3.16
CA TRP A 192 -6.45 10.73 2.13
C TRP A 192 -7.40 9.60 2.57
N ASN A 193 -7.54 9.35 3.88
CA ASN A 193 -8.52 8.41 4.39
C ASN A 193 -9.94 9.02 4.37
N ALA A 194 -10.50 9.15 3.17
CA ALA A 194 -11.80 9.76 2.94
C ALA A 194 -12.71 8.83 2.12
N GLY A 195 -13.09 7.69 2.69
CA GLY A 195 -14.03 6.80 2.00
C GLY A 195 -13.90 5.33 2.34
N ASN A 196 -14.35 4.49 1.42
CA ASN A 196 -14.25 3.04 1.52
C ASN A 196 -12.86 2.59 1.04
N ALA A 197 -12.32 1.51 1.59
CA ALA A 197 -11.11 0.87 1.08
C ALA A 197 -11.20 0.45 -0.40
N LEU A 198 -12.40 0.09 -0.87
CA LEU A 198 -12.69 -0.29 -2.27
C LEU A 198 -12.92 0.91 -3.20
N ASP A 199 -12.82 2.13 -2.70
CA ASP A 199 -13.05 3.33 -3.49
C ASP A 199 -11.95 3.54 -4.55
N ASP A 200 -12.35 3.93 -5.75
CA ASP A 200 -11.53 4.28 -6.92
C ASP A 200 -12.27 5.39 -7.71
N GLU A 201 -13.00 6.30 -7.03
CA GLU A 201 -13.92 7.25 -7.68
C GLU A 201 -13.34 8.67 -8.00
N GLU A 202 -12.11 9.04 -7.60
CA GLU A 202 -11.55 10.41 -7.75
C GLU A 202 -10.16 10.44 -8.46
N PRO A 203 -9.75 11.51 -9.19
CA PRO A 203 -10.54 12.49 -9.93
C PRO A 203 -10.30 12.49 -11.47
N GLY A 204 -11.40 12.61 -12.23
CA GLY A 204 -11.44 13.51 -13.40
C GLY A 204 -10.96 13.01 -14.77
N GLY A 205 -11.45 11.85 -15.25
CA GLY A 205 -11.27 11.38 -16.63
C GLY A 205 -12.58 10.90 -17.26
N ALA A 206 -12.52 10.23 -18.42
CA ALA A 206 -13.70 9.57 -18.99
C ALA A 206 -14.16 8.34 -18.18
N LEU A 207 -13.37 7.91 -17.19
CA LEU A 207 -13.60 6.76 -16.31
C LEU A 207 -13.25 7.15 -14.86
N PRO A 208 -13.96 6.61 -13.85
CA PRO A 208 -13.59 6.77 -12.45
C PRO A 208 -12.24 6.07 -12.20
N GLY A 209 -11.34 6.73 -11.46
CA GLY A 209 -10.21 6.05 -10.84
C GLY A 209 -8.90 5.93 -11.62
N GLY A 210 -7.82 5.68 -10.89
CA GLY A 210 -6.51 5.27 -11.40
C GLY A 210 -6.40 3.75 -11.59
N GLY A 211 -7.43 3.00 -11.21
CA GLY A 211 -7.46 1.54 -11.29
C GLY A 211 -6.81 0.84 -10.09
N PHE A 212 -6.46 1.62 -9.06
CA PHE A 212 -6.11 1.15 -7.73
C PHE A 212 -7.24 1.50 -6.78
N SER A 213 -7.54 0.63 -5.82
CA SER A 213 -8.37 1.06 -4.71
C SER A 213 -7.60 1.98 -3.76
N ARG A 214 -8.33 2.76 -2.97
CA ARG A 214 -7.79 3.59 -1.90
C ARG A 214 -6.93 2.78 -0.92
N TYR A 215 -7.29 1.51 -0.64
CA TYR A 215 -6.45 0.63 0.18
C TYR A 215 -5.15 0.22 -0.52
N GLU A 216 -5.20 -0.07 -1.82
CA GLU A 216 -4.00 -0.37 -2.61
C GLU A 216 -3.04 0.83 -2.59
N GLU A 217 -3.56 2.05 -2.77
CA GLU A 217 -2.77 3.29 -2.74
C GLU A 217 -2.16 3.59 -1.36
N TYR A 218 -2.92 3.31 -0.28
CA TYR A 218 -2.45 3.37 1.10
C TYR A 218 -1.32 2.36 1.39
N ARG A 219 -1.48 1.12 0.93
CA ARG A 219 -0.49 0.05 1.07
C ARG A 219 0.77 0.34 0.25
N GLY A 220 0.61 1.03 -0.87
CA GLY A 220 1.68 1.54 -1.71
C GLY A 220 2.48 0.44 -2.41
N LEU A 221 3.58 0.85 -3.03
CA LEU A 221 4.41 -0.03 -3.84
C LEU A 221 5.86 0.42 -3.82
N THR A 222 6.73 -0.41 -4.39
CA THR A 222 8.15 -0.10 -4.56
C THR A 222 8.45 0.35 -5.99
N VAL A 223 9.14 1.48 -6.14
CA VAL A 223 9.70 1.97 -7.41
C VAL A 223 11.21 2.15 -7.25
N ASN A 224 12.00 1.46 -8.07
CA ASN A 224 13.47 1.47 -8.01
C ASN A 224 14.01 1.17 -6.61
N LEU A 225 13.46 0.13 -5.97
CA LEU A 225 13.75 -0.38 -4.63
C LEU A 225 13.33 0.53 -3.46
N GLY A 226 12.75 1.70 -3.73
CA GLY A 226 12.17 2.58 -2.71
C GLY A 226 10.66 2.40 -2.62
N TRP A 227 10.13 2.22 -1.42
CA TRP A 227 8.68 2.21 -1.20
C TRP A 227 8.10 3.64 -1.25
N THR A 228 6.89 3.78 -1.79
CA THR A 228 6.12 5.03 -1.85
C THR A 228 4.63 4.76 -1.73
N TRP A 229 3.91 5.75 -1.18
CA TRP A 229 2.45 5.87 -1.33
C TRP A 229 2.08 6.34 -2.74
N LEU A 230 0.83 6.05 -3.10
CA LEU A 230 0.13 6.70 -4.19
C LEU A 230 -0.88 7.71 -3.62
N ASP A 231 -1.32 8.65 -4.45
CA ASP A 231 -2.23 9.72 -4.04
C ASP A 231 -3.61 9.47 -4.68
N PRO A 232 -4.59 8.95 -3.90
CA PRO A 232 -5.93 8.60 -4.40
C PRO A 232 -6.72 9.78 -4.93
N ASP A 233 -6.33 11.01 -4.56
CA ASP A 233 -7.07 12.22 -4.89
C ASP A 233 -6.32 13.07 -5.95
N ALA A 234 -5.24 12.53 -6.56
CA ALA A 234 -4.40 13.26 -7.52
C ALA A 234 -4.42 12.67 -8.95
N ASP A 235 -3.42 13.06 -9.74
CA ASP A 235 -3.22 12.66 -11.12
C ASP A 235 -3.04 11.13 -11.23
N GLN A 236 -3.69 10.49 -12.21
CA GLN A 236 -3.59 9.05 -12.46
C GLN A 236 -2.13 8.57 -12.59
N ASP A 237 -1.81 7.41 -11.98
CA ASP A 237 -0.48 6.81 -12.00
C ASP A 237 -0.19 6.03 -13.29
N VAL A 238 1.02 6.22 -13.84
CA VAL A 238 1.52 5.49 -15.02
C VAL A 238 2.92 4.96 -14.75
N PHE A 239 3.08 3.65 -14.90
CA PHE A 239 4.37 2.98 -14.69
C PHE A 239 5.08 2.75 -16.02
N ILE A 240 6.34 3.19 -16.10
CA ILE A 240 7.19 3.02 -17.28
C ILE A 240 8.30 2.05 -16.95
N LEU A 241 8.32 0.91 -17.64
CA LEU A 241 9.38 -0.09 -17.58
C LEU A 241 10.44 0.26 -18.64
N ASP A 242 11.45 1.00 -18.23
CA ASP A 242 12.52 1.45 -19.14
C ASP A 242 13.48 0.29 -19.44
N TRP A 243 13.17 -0.45 -20.51
CA TRP A 243 13.85 -1.70 -20.80
C TRP A 243 15.33 -1.50 -21.12
N GLU A 244 15.70 -0.33 -21.64
CA GLU A 244 17.10 0.01 -21.91
C GLU A 244 17.91 0.09 -20.63
N ALA A 245 17.38 0.76 -19.60
CA ALA A 245 18.01 0.81 -18.29
C ALA A 245 18.03 -0.57 -17.61
N LEU A 246 16.93 -1.32 -17.70
CA LEU A 246 16.77 -2.66 -17.11
C LEU A 246 17.59 -3.78 -17.79
N LYS A 247 18.27 -3.50 -18.91
CA LYS A 247 19.22 -4.45 -19.53
C LYS A 247 20.58 -4.47 -18.86
N SER A 248 20.88 -3.50 -17.99
CA SER A 248 22.17 -3.46 -17.29
C SER A 248 22.34 -4.70 -16.41
N PRO A 249 23.56 -5.24 -16.26
CA PRO A 249 23.80 -6.33 -15.32
C PRO A 249 23.60 -5.83 -13.88
N PRO A 250 23.05 -6.66 -12.97
CA PRO A 250 22.95 -6.32 -11.54
C PRO A 250 24.32 -5.93 -10.95
N GLY A 251 24.36 -4.84 -10.17
CA GLY A 251 25.60 -4.28 -9.62
C GLY A 251 26.54 -3.60 -10.64
N GLY A 252 26.14 -3.50 -11.91
CA GLY A 252 26.81 -2.71 -12.94
C GLY A 252 26.36 -1.25 -12.94
N PRO A 253 27.08 -0.35 -13.63
CA PRO A 253 26.59 1.00 -13.84
C PRO A 253 25.28 0.96 -14.65
N PRO A 254 24.25 1.74 -14.27
CA PRO A 254 23.00 1.79 -15.02
C PRO A 254 23.28 2.31 -16.43
N LEU A 255 22.75 1.60 -17.44
CA LEU A 255 22.68 2.09 -18.81
C LEU A 255 21.76 3.32 -18.85
N PRO A 256 22.04 4.30 -19.73
CA PRO A 256 21.10 5.38 -19.96
C PRO A 256 19.79 4.77 -20.49
N GLY A 257 18.71 4.99 -19.74
CA GLY A 257 17.36 4.65 -20.16
C GLY A 257 16.80 5.60 -21.22
N ILE A 258 15.65 5.25 -21.76
CA ILE A 258 14.86 6.11 -22.67
C ILE A 258 14.07 7.17 -21.89
N GLY A 259 13.58 6.81 -20.70
CA GLY A 259 12.75 7.64 -19.83
C GLY A 259 11.28 7.72 -20.26
N ALA A 260 10.58 8.72 -19.74
CA ALA A 260 9.14 8.94 -19.96
C ALA A 260 8.82 10.05 -20.98
N GLY A 261 9.84 10.70 -21.55
CA GLY A 261 9.63 11.81 -22.47
C GLY A 261 8.80 12.94 -21.85
N ASP A 262 7.93 13.53 -22.67
CA ASP A 262 7.02 14.60 -22.25
C ASP A 262 5.72 14.10 -21.60
N LEU A 263 5.57 12.80 -21.31
CA LEU A 263 4.36 12.23 -20.70
C LEU A 263 3.89 12.97 -19.44
N PRO A 264 4.77 13.39 -18.49
CA PRO A 264 4.32 14.12 -17.30
C PRO A 264 3.55 15.41 -17.62
N SER A 265 3.76 16.02 -18.80
CA SER A 265 2.98 17.21 -19.22
C SER A 265 1.50 16.91 -19.46
N LEU A 266 1.12 15.63 -19.58
CA LEU A 266 -0.26 15.17 -19.61
C LEU A 266 -0.97 15.45 -18.28
N GLY A 267 -0.26 15.61 -17.16
CA GLY A 267 -0.87 15.69 -15.82
C GLY A 267 -1.22 14.30 -15.31
N VAL A 268 -0.25 13.39 -15.41
CA VAL A 268 -0.29 12.03 -14.84
C VAL A 268 0.92 11.89 -13.92
N ALA A 269 0.79 11.11 -12.85
CA ALA A 269 1.91 10.74 -12.01
C ALA A 269 2.72 9.65 -12.73
N VAL A 270 3.99 9.94 -13.06
CA VAL A 270 4.82 9.00 -13.83
C VAL A 270 5.87 8.35 -12.94
N HIS A 271 5.86 7.01 -12.90
CA HIS A 271 6.80 6.19 -12.17
C HIS A 271 7.69 5.43 -13.14
N VAL A 272 8.95 5.86 -13.30
CA VAL A 272 9.89 5.19 -14.20
C VAL A 272 10.70 4.15 -13.45
N ILE A 273 10.43 2.86 -13.70
CA ILE A 273 11.23 1.73 -13.22
C ILE A 273 12.40 1.54 -14.19
N HIS A 274 13.59 1.90 -13.72
CA HIS A 274 14.82 1.91 -14.49
C HIS A 274 16.00 1.27 -13.75
N TYR A 275 15.84 0.90 -12.48
CA TYR A 275 16.90 0.29 -11.71
C TYR A 275 17.04 -1.20 -12.07
N PRO A 276 18.23 -1.68 -12.49
CA PRO A 276 18.39 -3.04 -13.00
C PRO A 276 17.94 -4.12 -12.02
N GLU A 277 18.15 -3.90 -10.73
CA GLU A 277 17.74 -4.80 -9.65
C GLU A 277 16.22 -4.86 -9.46
N ALA A 278 15.46 -3.87 -9.93
CA ALA A 278 13.99 -3.89 -9.92
C ALA A 278 13.38 -4.82 -10.99
N LYS A 279 14.21 -5.25 -11.96
CA LYS A 279 13.77 -6.10 -13.07
C LYS A 279 13.14 -7.39 -12.56
N ASN A 280 11.91 -7.66 -13.02
CA ASN A 280 11.13 -8.86 -12.70
C ASN A 280 10.82 -9.04 -11.20
N ILE A 281 10.99 -7.98 -10.39
CA ILE A 281 10.64 -7.99 -8.97
C ILE A 281 9.70 -6.85 -8.57
N GLU A 282 9.62 -5.75 -9.33
CA GLU A 282 8.66 -4.66 -9.10
C GLU A 282 7.48 -4.69 -10.08
N TYR A 283 7.47 -5.70 -10.95
CA TYR A 283 6.40 -5.99 -11.89
C TYR A 283 6.39 -7.49 -12.19
N GLU A 284 5.22 -8.03 -12.51
CA GLU A 284 5.04 -9.43 -12.85
C GLU A 284 5.62 -9.72 -14.26
N PRO A 285 6.57 -10.67 -14.39
CA PRO A 285 7.16 -11.02 -15.68
C PRO A 285 6.12 -11.58 -16.65
N GLY A 286 6.03 -11.00 -17.84
CA GLY A 286 5.14 -11.48 -18.90
C GLY A 286 3.71 -10.97 -18.83
N THR A 287 3.34 -10.16 -17.83
CA THR A 287 2.12 -9.33 -17.85
C THR A 287 2.45 -7.84 -17.67
N ALA A 288 3.59 -7.53 -17.04
CA ALA A 288 3.98 -6.19 -16.62
C ALA A 288 3.09 -5.59 -15.53
N TYR A 289 2.24 -6.39 -14.87
CA TYR A 289 1.40 -5.88 -13.78
C TYR A 289 2.25 -5.41 -12.60
N ILE A 290 1.89 -4.27 -12.03
CA ILE A 290 2.57 -3.66 -10.89
C ILE A 290 1.92 -4.17 -9.60
N ASN A 291 0.60 -4.11 -9.45
CA ASN A 291 -0.12 -4.65 -8.28
C ASN A 291 -0.45 -6.14 -8.43
N TYR A 292 0.55 -7.00 -8.37
CA TYR A 292 0.37 -8.44 -8.53
C TYR A 292 0.34 -9.21 -7.19
N ASN A 293 0.67 -8.57 -6.07
CA ASN A 293 0.55 -9.17 -4.74
C ASN A 293 -0.63 -8.51 -4.00
N CYS A 294 -1.86 -8.89 -4.28
CA CYS A 294 -3.06 -8.31 -3.68
C CYS A 294 -4.18 -9.35 -3.61
N ASP A 295 -4.93 -9.34 -2.51
CA ASP A 295 -6.13 -10.17 -2.34
C ASP A 295 -7.34 -9.35 -1.90
N THR A 296 -7.18 -8.43 -0.92
CA THR A 296 -8.27 -7.58 -0.43
C THR A 296 -8.30 -6.26 -1.17
N ALA A 297 -9.53 -5.78 -1.38
CA ALA A 297 -9.82 -4.48 -1.95
C ALA A 297 -9.14 -4.21 -3.31
N HIS A 298 -8.81 -5.24 -4.10
CA HIS A 298 -8.24 -5.06 -5.42
C HIS A 298 -9.30 -4.59 -6.43
N CYS A 299 -9.04 -3.49 -7.13
CA CYS A 299 -9.93 -2.97 -8.17
C CYS A 299 -9.60 -3.59 -9.54
N ASN A 300 -8.39 -3.33 -10.05
CA ASN A 300 -7.96 -3.76 -11.38
C ASN A 300 -6.45 -4.02 -11.43
N SER A 301 -6.01 -4.95 -12.29
CA SER A 301 -4.57 -5.15 -12.54
C SER A 301 -4.00 -4.01 -13.37
N GLN A 302 -2.98 -3.34 -12.85
CA GLN A 302 -2.34 -2.18 -13.46
C GLN A 302 -1.03 -2.57 -14.16
N PRO A 303 -0.96 -2.60 -15.50
CA PRO A 303 0.27 -2.87 -16.22
C PRO A 303 1.17 -1.65 -16.32
N GLY A 304 2.49 -1.86 -16.27
CA GLY A 304 3.48 -0.89 -16.71
C GLY A 304 3.75 -0.98 -18.21
N VAL A 305 4.08 0.14 -18.84
CA VAL A 305 4.44 0.22 -20.28
C VAL A 305 5.94 -0.03 -20.45
N TYR A 306 6.31 -1.05 -21.22
CA TYR A 306 7.68 -1.20 -21.69
C TYR A 306 8.03 -0.12 -22.70
N VAL A 307 9.16 0.55 -22.47
CA VAL A 307 9.77 1.45 -23.46
C VAL A 307 11.08 0.83 -23.92
N ILE A 308 11.18 0.54 -25.23
CA ILE A 308 12.25 -0.28 -25.80
C ILE A 308 12.89 0.43 -27.00
N ASP A 309 14.23 0.40 -27.09
CA ASP A 309 14.93 0.82 -28.31
C ASP A 309 14.88 -0.32 -29.34
N GLN A 310 14.17 -0.11 -30.44
CA GLN A 310 14.00 -1.10 -31.49
C GLN A 310 13.95 -0.46 -32.88
N VAL A 311 14.58 -1.13 -33.85
CA VAL A 311 14.53 -0.73 -35.26
C VAL A 311 13.11 -0.84 -35.81
N ILE A 312 12.57 0.27 -36.32
CA ILE A 312 11.23 0.34 -36.91
C ILE A 312 11.34 0.31 -38.43
N GLN A 313 10.82 -0.78 -39.03
CA GLN A 313 10.96 -1.06 -40.47
C GLN A 313 10.08 -0.18 -41.36
N HIS A 314 9.06 0.46 -40.81
CA HIS A 314 8.17 1.34 -41.56
C HIS A 314 8.88 2.66 -41.94
N ALA A 315 8.83 3.01 -43.22
CA ALA A 315 9.43 4.22 -43.73
C ALA A 315 8.77 5.45 -43.08
N GLY A 316 9.57 6.34 -42.49
CA GLY A 316 9.11 7.59 -41.88
C GLY A 316 8.64 7.51 -40.42
N GLN A 317 8.48 6.31 -39.84
CA GLN A 317 8.11 6.15 -38.43
C GLN A 317 9.34 5.97 -37.53
N CYS A 318 9.40 6.67 -36.40
CA CYS A 318 10.48 6.51 -35.42
C CYS A 318 9.97 6.09 -34.02
N GLY A 319 8.66 5.89 -33.90
CA GLY A 319 7.98 5.34 -32.74
C GLY A 319 6.82 4.45 -33.21
N GLN A 320 6.45 3.48 -32.37
CA GLN A 320 5.27 2.64 -32.55
C GLN A 320 4.84 2.06 -31.21
N THR A 321 3.54 2.07 -30.92
CA THR A 321 2.97 1.41 -29.74
C THR A 321 2.02 0.29 -30.16
N ASP A 322 2.30 -0.93 -29.72
CA ASP A 322 1.59 -2.14 -30.19
C ASP A 322 0.36 -2.49 -29.34
N VAL A 323 0.45 -2.24 -28.04
CA VAL A 323 -0.54 -2.64 -27.03
C VAL A 323 -0.74 -1.50 -26.05
N LYS A 324 -2.00 -1.19 -25.73
CA LYS A 324 -2.39 -0.11 -24.81
C LYS A 324 -2.43 -0.62 -23.38
N LEU A 325 -2.50 0.29 -22.41
CA LEU A 325 -2.53 0.03 -20.97
C LEU A 325 -3.73 -0.84 -20.52
N ASP A 326 -4.73 -1.07 -21.36
CA ASP A 326 -5.86 -1.97 -21.10
C ASP A 326 -5.50 -3.47 -21.20
N ARG A 327 -4.23 -3.80 -21.47
CA ARG A 327 -3.77 -5.17 -21.76
C ARG A 327 -2.39 -5.47 -21.18
N PRO A 328 -2.08 -6.76 -20.93
CA PRO A 328 -0.75 -7.19 -20.50
C PRO A 328 0.37 -6.84 -21.49
N ASN A 329 1.55 -6.50 -20.95
CA ASN A 329 2.76 -6.06 -21.66
C ASN A 329 2.54 -4.94 -22.69
N PRO A 330 1.93 -3.81 -22.30
CA PRO A 330 1.91 -2.65 -23.17
C PRO A 330 3.34 -2.27 -23.53
N THR A 331 3.61 -2.02 -24.81
CA THR A 331 4.97 -1.80 -25.31
C THR A 331 4.99 -0.67 -26.33
N SER A 332 5.85 0.31 -26.07
CA SER A 332 6.21 1.41 -26.96
C SER A 332 7.64 1.22 -27.45
N PHE A 333 7.78 1.08 -28.76
CA PHE A 333 9.05 0.95 -29.47
C PHE A 333 9.51 2.32 -29.94
N ILE A 334 10.78 2.64 -29.70
CA ILE A 334 11.42 3.89 -30.12
C ILE A 334 12.65 3.53 -30.94
N ASP A 335 12.82 4.12 -32.12
CA ASP A 335 14.01 3.89 -32.96
C ASP A 335 15.02 5.03 -32.76
N ILE A 336 15.87 4.91 -31.73
CA ILE A 336 16.80 5.98 -31.35
C ILE A 336 17.80 6.26 -32.47
N ALA A 337 18.27 5.23 -33.16
CA ALA A 337 19.22 5.38 -34.26
C ALA A 337 18.62 6.19 -35.42
N LYS A 338 17.35 5.95 -35.76
CA LYS A 338 16.62 6.67 -36.81
C LYS A 338 16.29 8.10 -36.40
N ILE A 339 15.91 8.35 -35.13
CA ILE A 339 15.74 9.70 -34.58
C ILE A 339 17.04 10.50 -34.72
N ASN A 340 18.16 9.93 -34.29
CA ASN A 340 19.48 10.55 -34.42
C ASN A 340 19.83 10.88 -35.88
N ALA A 341 19.51 9.98 -36.82
CA ALA A 341 19.78 10.20 -38.24
C ALA A 341 18.92 11.33 -38.84
N LEU A 342 17.66 11.45 -38.43
CA LEU A 342 16.71 12.42 -39.00
C LEU A 342 16.81 13.81 -38.36
N TYR A 343 16.94 13.87 -37.03
CA TYR A 343 16.87 15.13 -36.26
C TYR A 343 18.25 15.69 -35.87
N GLN A 344 19.31 14.88 -35.98
CA GLN A 344 20.70 15.29 -35.76
C GLN A 344 20.89 15.99 -34.41
N GLN A 345 21.17 17.30 -34.40
CA GLN A 345 21.39 18.07 -33.18
C GLN A 345 20.12 18.19 -32.32
N ALA A 346 18.94 18.10 -32.94
CA ALA A 346 17.66 18.14 -32.25
C ALA A 346 17.19 16.74 -31.80
N ALA A 347 18.03 15.71 -31.93
CA ALA A 347 17.66 14.34 -31.59
C ALA A 347 17.26 14.16 -30.12
N PRO A 348 17.95 14.76 -29.12
CA PRO A 348 17.51 14.65 -27.73
C PRO A 348 16.10 15.19 -27.50
N GLU A 349 15.77 16.37 -28.03
CA GLU A 349 14.41 16.92 -27.90
C GLU A 349 13.39 16.09 -28.70
N ALA A 350 13.76 15.60 -29.88
CA ALA A 350 12.88 14.75 -30.69
C ALA A 350 12.60 13.41 -30.01
N THR A 351 13.58 12.83 -29.31
CA THR A 351 13.39 11.62 -28.50
C THR A 351 12.40 11.88 -27.38
N GLN A 352 12.53 12.97 -26.62
CA GLN A 352 11.58 13.29 -25.53
C GLN A 352 10.14 13.43 -26.04
N MET A 353 9.95 14.14 -27.15
CA MET A 353 8.64 14.32 -27.77
C MET A 353 8.07 13.01 -28.31
N LEU A 354 8.87 12.20 -29.02
CA LEU A 354 8.39 10.91 -29.55
C LEU A 354 8.07 9.91 -28.44
N VAL A 355 8.88 9.84 -27.39
CA VAL A 355 8.58 8.99 -26.23
C VAL A 355 7.25 9.41 -25.60
N GLY A 356 7.02 10.71 -25.40
CA GLY A 356 5.72 11.21 -24.95
C GLY A 356 4.58 10.85 -25.92
N HIS A 357 4.78 10.95 -27.22
CA HIS A 357 3.78 10.60 -28.23
C HIS A 357 3.37 9.13 -28.14
N GLU A 358 4.34 8.22 -28.12
CA GLU A 358 4.09 6.78 -28.04
C GLU A 358 3.49 6.37 -26.69
N LEU A 359 3.98 6.95 -25.59
CA LEU A 359 3.37 6.71 -24.28
C LEU A 359 1.95 7.27 -24.20
N GLY A 360 1.66 8.36 -24.91
CA GLY A 360 0.30 8.85 -25.10
C GLY A 360 -0.59 7.81 -25.79
N HIS A 361 -0.09 7.11 -26.80
CA HIS A 361 -0.80 5.97 -27.40
C HIS A 361 -1.00 4.80 -26.45
N ALA A 362 0.01 4.47 -25.62
CA ALA A 362 -0.12 3.44 -24.59
C ALA A 362 -1.23 3.81 -23.60
N CYS A 363 -1.33 5.11 -23.29
CA CYS A 363 -2.39 5.77 -22.53
C CYS A 363 -3.69 5.98 -23.32
N ASN A 364 -3.92 5.20 -24.39
CA ASN A 364 -5.15 5.23 -25.20
C ASN A 364 -5.47 6.57 -25.92
N LEU A 365 -4.53 7.51 -25.99
CA LEU A 365 -4.70 8.73 -26.78
C LEU A 365 -4.57 8.42 -28.27
N ALA A 366 -5.52 8.87 -29.07
CA ALA A 366 -5.41 8.78 -30.52
C ALA A 366 -4.54 9.91 -31.08
N HIS A 367 -4.06 9.74 -32.31
CA HIS A 367 -3.47 10.86 -33.05
C HIS A 367 -4.46 12.04 -33.13
N HIS A 368 -3.91 13.23 -32.99
CA HIS A 368 -4.63 14.47 -33.21
C HIS A 368 -4.53 14.86 -34.69
N GLY A 369 -5.70 15.10 -35.31
CA GLY A 369 -5.79 15.63 -36.67
C GLY A 369 -6.86 16.72 -36.80
N GLY A 370 -6.72 17.63 -37.76
CA GLY A 370 -7.73 18.63 -38.08
C GLY A 370 -7.74 19.86 -37.15
N ALA A 371 -8.81 20.04 -36.38
CA ALA A 371 -9.10 21.25 -35.58
C ALA A 371 -8.38 21.32 -34.21
N THR A 372 -7.58 20.32 -33.87
CA THR A 372 -6.64 20.35 -32.73
C THR A 372 -5.40 21.15 -33.10
N THR A 373 -4.71 21.72 -32.11
CA THR A 373 -3.50 22.49 -32.36
C THR A 373 -2.38 21.55 -32.80
N ARG A 374 -1.77 21.83 -33.95
CA ARG A 374 -0.50 21.24 -34.41
C ARG A 374 0.60 21.27 -33.35
N ALA A 375 0.42 22.11 -32.31
CA ALA A 375 1.24 22.22 -31.12
C ALA A 375 1.09 21.10 -30.07
N CYS A 376 0.33 20.04 -30.33
CA CYS A 376 0.15 18.93 -29.41
C CYS A 376 1.19 17.83 -29.66
N VAL A 377 1.70 17.20 -28.59
CA VAL A 377 2.55 15.99 -28.68
C VAL A 377 1.88 14.89 -29.51
N MET A 378 0.56 14.73 -29.43
CA MET A 378 -0.19 13.71 -30.18
C MET A 378 -0.47 14.05 -31.66
N TRP A 379 0.07 15.15 -32.21
CA TRP A 379 -0.20 15.53 -33.60
C TRP A 379 0.30 14.47 -34.60
N ASP A 380 -0.58 14.05 -35.52
CA ASP A 380 -0.24 13.08 -36.56
C ASP A 380 0.81 13.68 -37.51
N VAL A 381 2.01 13.10 -37.48
CA VAL A 381 3.16 13.38 -38.35
C VAL A 381 3.86 14.72 -38.09
N PRO A 382 4.96 14.75 -37.28
CA PRO A 382 5.98 15.76 -37.47
C PRO A 382 6.73 15.41 -38.76
N ALA A 383 6.51 16.19 -39.82
CA ALA A 383 7.46 16.17 -40.93
C ALA A 383 8.83 16.61 -40.41
N VAL A 384 9.92 16.09 -40.98
CA VAL A 384 11.28 16.58 -40.64
C VAL A 384 11.31 18.08 -40.89
N GLY A 385 11.40 18.88 -39.82
CA GLY A 385 11.33 20.35 -39.85
C GLY A 385 10.07 20.97 -39.22
N ASP A 386 9.09 20.17 -38.79
CA ASP A 386 8.01 20.66 -37.94
C ASP A 386 8.54 21.02 -36.55
N PRO A 387 7.93 22.01 -35.87
CA PRO A 387 8.35 22.36 -34.52
C PRO A 387 8.17 21.16 -33.59
N LEU A 388 9.18 20.88 -32.76
CA LEU A 388 9.07 19.90 -31.69
C LEU A 388 8.18 20.49 -30.59
N HIS A 389 7.14 19.75 -30.22
CA HIS A 389 6.13 20.17 -29.26
C HIS A 389 6.21 19.29 -28.02
N HIS A 390 6.31 19.92 -26.84
CA HIS A 390 6.56 19.24 -25.56
C HIS A 390 5.36 19.28 -24.61
N THR A 391 4.18 19.57 -25.15
CA THR A 391 2.96 19.74 -24.35
C THR A 391 1.76 19.09 -25.02
N TYR A 392 0.99 18.34 -24.24
CA TYR A 392 -0.35 17.92 -24.66
C TYR A 392 -1.30 19.11 -24.68
N CYS A 393 -2.33 19.08 -25.54
CA CYS A 393 -3.26 20.20 -25.64
C CYS A 393 -4.26 20.22 -24.46
N ASN A 394 -4.52 21.41 -23.92
CA ASN A 394 -5.47 21.64 -22.82
C ASN A 394 -6.88 22.07 -23.29
N ALA A 395 -7.84 21.95 -22.37
CA ALA A 395 -9.29 22.26 -22.27
C ALA A 395 -10.10 23.06 -23.34
N GLY A 396 -9.51 23.56 -24.42
CA GLY A 396 -10.21 24.28 -25.50
C GLY A 396 -10.74 23.41 -26.64
N ASN A 397 -10.39 22.13 -26.66
CA ASN A 397 -10.92 21.02 -27.48
C ASN A 397 -11.24 19.88 -26.47
N PRO A 398 -11.83 18.71 -26.80
CA PRO A 398 -11.72 17.57 -25.87
C PRO A 398 -10.22 17.23 -25.79
N GLY A 399 -9.52 17.83 -24.83
CA GLY A 399 -8.07 17.82 -24.73
C GLY A 399 -7.58 16.43 -24.37
N CYS A 400 -6.29 16.17 -24.53
CA CYS A 400 -5.71 14.86 -24.18
C CYS A 400 -6.07 14.43 -22.76
N ARG A 401 -6.07 15.38 -21.82
CA ARG A 401 -6.50 15.15 -20.42
C ARG A 401 -7.93 14.63 -20.27
N ALA A 402 -8.84 15.05 -21.14
CA ALA A 402 -10.25 14.62 -21.10
C ALA A 402 -10.50 13.31 -21.88
N LEU A 403 -9.50 12.82 -22.62
CA LEU A 403 -9.58 11.63 -23.47
C LEU A 403 -8.69 10.48 -22.95
N TYR A 404 -7.89 10.75 -21.93
CA TYR A 404 -7.08 9.72 -21.27
C TYR A 404 -8.00 8.73 -20.53
N MET A 405 -7.68 7.45 -20.67
CA MET A 405 -8.47 6.33 -20.15
C MET A 405 -7.52 5.20 -19.75
N LEU A 406 -7.53 4.81 -18.47
CA LEU A 406 -6.82 3.61 -17.99
C LEU A 406 -7.64 2.32 -18.14
N HIS A 407 -8.98 2.37 -18.27
CA HIS A 407 -9.84 1.15 -18.34
C HIS A 407 -11.24 1.34 -18.97
N GLU A 408 -11.55 0.74 -20.13
CA GLU A 408 -12.96 0.42 -20.51
C GLU A 408 -13.24 -1.08 -20.39
#